data_AF-A0A7C2GLI4-F1
#
_entry.id   AF-A0A7C2GLI4-F1
#
_cell.length_a   1.000
_cell.length_b   1.000
_cell.length_c   1.000
_cell.angle_alpha   90.00
_cell.angle_beta   90.00
_cell.angle_gamma   90.00
#
_symmetry.space_group_name_H-M   'P 1'
#
loop_
_entity.id
_entity.type
_entity.pdbx_description
1 polymer ?
#
loop_
_entity_poly.entity_id
_entity_poly.type
_entity_poly.pdbx_seq_one_letter_code
_entity_poly.pdbx_strand_id
1 'polypeptide(L)'
;MILVVGTVAYGVGAKDAYFFQLWREGNGLPRWEAERIARRYGQELFPAGSVWGSLAQAARNRKSWLLVALYFVSFGGFLALTAWFPTYWGDMFGFGLAMAGTLTMIYSVLTALARVPGGILSDKVGGELALVLAFSMVFL
;
A
#
# COMPACT_ATOMS: atom_id res chain seq x y z
N MET A 1 -7.91 9.24 -16.21
CA MET A 1 -9.31 9.38 -15.77
C MET A 1 -9.49 8.99 -14.31
N ILE A 2 -9.25 7.72 -13.90
CA ILE A 2 -9.42 7.28 -12.49
C ILE A 2 -8.55 8.08 -11.50
N LEU A 3 -7.27 8.31 -11.83
CA LEU A 3 -6.37 9.08 -10.95
C LEU A 3 -6.85 10.52 -10.74
N VAL A 4 -7.28 11.20 -11.81
CA VAL A 4 -7.78 12.58 -11.72
C VAL A 4 -9.04 12.66 -10.87
N VAL A 5 -9.99 11.74 -11.09
CA VAL A 5 -11.22 11.67 -10.28
C VAL A 5 -10.89 11.38 -8.82
N GLY A 6 -9.99 10.44 -8.55
CA GLY A 6 -9.51 10.13 -7.20
C GLY A 6 -8.81 11.33 -6.53
N THR A 7 -7.95 12.04 -7.25
CA THR A 7 -7.26 13.24 -6.74
C THR A 7 -8.23 14.37 -6.44
N VAL A 8 -9.22 14.61 -7.32
CA VAL A 8 -10.25 15.65 -7.08
C VAL A 8 -11.14 15.26 -5.91
N ALA A 9 -11.60 14.01 -5.83
CA ALA A 9 -12.40 13.51 -4.71
C ALA A 9 -11.64 13.62 -3.38
N TYR A 10 -10.34 13.28 -3.39
CA TYR A 10 -9.47 13.46 -2.23
C TYR A 10 -9.30 14.93 -1.87
N GLY A 11 -9.04 15.82 -2.84
CA GLY A 11 -8.87 17.25 -2.60
C GLY A 11 -10.10 17.94 -2.02
N VAL A 12 -11.31 17.46 -2.34
CA VAL A 12 -12.57 18.03 -1.83
C VAL A 12 -13.00 17.39 -0.50
N GLY A 13 -12.72 16.09 -0.29
CA GLY A 13 -13.21 15.34 0.87
C GLY A 13 -12.20 15.13 2.00
N ALA A 14 -10.89 15.23 1.72
CA ALA A 14 -9.86 14.99 2.73
C ALA A 14 -9.76 16.18 3.68
N LYS A 15 -10.01 15.92 4.96
CA LYS A 15 -9.71 16.87 6.03
C LYS A 15 -8.22 16.78 6.37
N ASP A 16 -7.57 17.93 6.56
CA ASP A 16 -6.18 18.00 7.00
C ASP A 16 -5.97 17.21 8.31
N ALA A 17 -4.75 16.71 8.56
CA ALA A 17 -4.45 16.06 9.82
C ALA A 17 -4.61 17.03 11.01
N TYR A 18 -5.03 16.52 12.17
CA TYR A 18 -5.29 17.33 13.38
C TYR A 18 -4.16 18.31 13.71
N PHE A 19 -2.91 17.89 13.56
CA PHE A 19 -1.74 18.74 13.75
C PHE A 19 -1.75 19.99 12.86
N PHE A 20 -2.06 19.85 11.57
CA PHE A 20 -2.06 20.98 10.62
C PHE A 20 -3.23 21.92 10.85
N GLN A 21 -4.38 21.38 11.29
CA GLN A 21 -5.53 22.20 11.70
C GLN A 21 -5.16 23.06 12.92
N LEU A 22 -4.64 22.44 13.98
CA LEU A 22 -4.25 23.13 15.24
C LEU A 22 -3.08 24.10 15.07
N TRP A 23 -2.20 23.85 14.10
CA TRP A 23 -1.05 24.70 13.81
C TRP A 23 -1.40 25.91 12.93
N ARG A 24 -2.46 25.85 12.10
CA ARG A 24 -2.87 26.97 11.21
C ARG A 24 -3.98 27.86 11.75
N GLU A 25 -4.75 27.41 12.74
CA GLU A 25 -5.92 28.15 13.19
C GLU A 25 -5.54 29.41 14.01
N GLY A 26 -5.76 30.59 13.42
CA GLY A 26 -5.95 31.91 14.06
C GLY A 26 -4.82 32.55 14.88
N ASN A 27 -4.06 31.75 15.64
CA ASN A 27 -2.90 32.10 16.48
C ASN A 27 -2.11 30.80 16.78
N GLY A 28 -1.88 30.00 15.73
CA GLY A 28 -1.45 28.59 15.77
C GLY A 28 -0.64 28.17 17.00
N LEU A 29 -1.11 27.13 17.69
CA LEU A 29 -0.48 26.62 18.91
C LEU A 29 1.00 26.30 18.65
N PRO A 30 1.89 26.57 19.62
CA PRO A 30 3.29 26.20 19.48
C PRO A 30 3.41 24.69 19.21
N ARG A 31 4.34 24.29 18.33
CA ARG A 31 4.43 22.93 17.76
C ARG A 31 4.27 21.81 18.79
N TRP A 32 4.91 21.93 19.95
CA TRP A 32 4.84 20.94 21.03
C TRP A 32 3.42 20.75 21.59
N GLU A 33 2.63 21.81 21.64
CA GLU A 33 1.25 21.80 22.15
C GLU A 33 0.28 21.25 21.11
N ALA A 34 0.45 21.63 19.84
CA ALA A 34 -0.27 21.03 18.72
C ALA A 34 0.01 19.52 18.59
N GLU A 35 1.26 19.09 18.77
CA GLU A 35 1.63 17.67 18.79
C GLU A 35 0.96 16.92 19.95
N ARG A 36 0.98 17.50 21.16
CA ARG A 36 0.35 16.89 22.34
C ARG A 36 -1.17 16.71 22.17
N ILE A 37 -1.85 17.68 21.57
CA ILE A 37 -3.31 17.61 21.33
C ILE A 37 -3.59 16.63 20.19
N ALA A 38 -2.84 16.70 19.08
CA ALA A 38 -3.01 15.78 17.95
C ALA A 38 -2.75 14.32 18.36
N ARG A 39 -1.77 14.04 19.23
CA ARG A 39 -1.56 12.69 19.81
C ARG A 39 -2.76 12.19 20.60
N ARG A 40 -3.45 13.08 21.33
CA ARG A 40 -4.71 12.72 22.05
C ARG A 40 -5.84 12.36 21.09
N TYR A 41 -5.85 12.94 19.90
CA TYR A 41 -6.78 12.57 18.82
C TYR A 41 -6.28 11.38 17.98
N GLY A 42 -5.25 10.65 18.43
CA GLY A 42 -4.76 9.43 17.77
C GLY A 42 -3.78 9.67 16.63
N GLN A 43 -3.28 10.90 16.44
CA GLN A 43 -2.25 11.16 15.43
C GLN A 43 -0.88 10.69 15.94
N GLU A 44 -0.36 9.63 15.33
CA GLU A 44 0.98 9.11 15.65
C GLU A 44 2.08 9.72 14.76
N LEU A 45 1.71 10.09 13.53
CA LEU A 45 2.63 10.57 12.51
C LEU A 45 2.68 12.10 12.50
N PHE A 46 3.88 12.63 12.68
CA PHE A 46 4.17 14.07 12.64
C PHE A 46 5.21 14.38 11.56
N PRO A 47 5.14 15.55 10.92
CA PRO A 47 6.10 15.93 9.88
C PRO A 47 7.52 16.00 10.45
N ALA A 48 8.41 15.12 9.98
CA ALA A 48 9.79 15.01 10.44
C ALA A 48 10.74 16.11 9.87
N GLY A 49 10.18 17.23 9.41
CA GLY A 49 10.93 18.29 8.74
C GLY A 49 11.22 17.94 7.28
N SER A 50 12.30 17.22 6.99
CA SER A 50 12.74 16.93 5.61
C SER A 50 12.38 15.52 5.14
N VAL A 51 11.98 15.40 3.86
CA VAL A 51 11.69 14.12 3.19
C VAL A 51 12.89 13.18 3.23
N TRP A 52 14.09 13.71 2.96
CA TRP A 52 15.35 12.95 3.01
C TRP A 52 15.66 12.43 4.41
N GLY A 53 15.37 13.22 5.46
CA GLY A 53 15.52 12.79 6.84
C GLY A 53 14.61 11.61 7.19
N SER A 54 13.33 11.68 6.79
CA SER A 54 12.37 10.58 6.98
C SER A 54 12.80 9.30 6.25
N LEU A 55 13.26 9.42 5.00
CA LEU A 55 13.76 8.29 4.22
C LEU A 55 14.98 7.66 4.86
N ALA A 56 15.96 8.47 5.28
CA ALA A 56 17.15 7.98 5.96
C ALA A 56 16.81 7.28 7.29
N GLN A 57 15.83 7.79 8.04
CA GLN A 57 15.35 7.17 9.27
C GLN A 57 14.65 5.83 9.01
N ALA A 58 13.78 5.76 8.00
CA ALA A 58 13.13 4.51 7.59
C ALA A 58 14.16 3.47 7.13
N ALA A 59 15.15 3.88 6.33
CA ALA A 59 16.22 3.00 5.84
C ALA A 59 17.12 2.45 6.96
N ARG A 60 17.24 3.15 8.10
CA ARG A 60 17.97 2.62 9.28
C ARG A 60 17.21 1.52 10.01
N ASN A 61 15.90 1.40 9.83
CA ASN A 61 15.10 0.38 10.49
C ASN A 61 15.18 -0.96 9.74
N ARG A 62 15.75 -1.99 10.38
CA ARG A 62 15.86 -3.34 9.79
C ARG A 62 14.50 -3.95 9.41
N LYS A 63 13.44 -3.67 10.18
CA LYS A 63 12.10 -4.18 9.88
C LYS A 63 11.57 -3.63 8.55
N SER A 64 11.93 -2.39 8.20
CA SER A 64 11.54 -1.79 6.92
C SER A 64 12.13 -2.56 5.74
N TRP A 65 13.38 -3.01 5.82
CA TRP A 65 13.99 -3.84 4.78
C TRP A 65 13.35 -5.21 4.65
N LEU A 66 12.95 -5.83 5.76
CA LEU A 66 12.18 -7.08 5.72
C LEU A 66 10.85 -6.88 4.99
N LEU A 67 10.10 -5.82 5.32
CA LEU A 67 8.86 -5.50 4.63
C LEU A 67 9.08 -5.21 3.14
N VAL A 68 10.17 -4.52 2.77
CA VAL A 68 10.54 -4.29 1.37
C VAL A 68 10.79 -5.61 0.64
N ALA A 69 11.54 -6.54 1.25
CA ALA A 69 11.81 -7.84 0.65
C ALA A 69 10.52 -8.66 0.46
N LEU A 70 9.65 -8.71 1.49
CA LEU A 70 8.36 -9.39 1.39
C LEU A 70 7.45 -8.76 0.34
N TYR A 71 7.42 -7.43 0.27
CA TYR A 71 6.67 -6.72 -0.76
C TYR A 71 7.21 -7.00 -2.17
N PHE A 72 8.53 -7.02 -2.34
CA PHE A 72 9.19 -7.35 -3.60
C PHE A 72 8.82 -8.77 -4.06
N VAL A 73 8.87 -9.76 -3.18
CA VAL A 73 8.51 -11.15 -3.54
C VAL A 73 7.04 -11.26 -3.91
N SER A 74 6.15 -10.70 -3.10
CA SER A 74 4.69 -10.81 -3.33
C SER A 74 4.23 -10.02 -4.56
N PHE A 75 4.46 -8.71 -4.57
CA PHE A 75 4.00 -7.84 -5.66
C PHE A 75 4.86 -7.97 -6.91
N GLY A 76 6.18 -8.09 -6.76
CA GLY A 76 7.09 -8.34 -7.88
C GLY A 76 6.84 -9.70 -8.53
N GLY A 77 6.55 -10.73 -7.75
CA GLY A 77 6.15 -12.05 -8.28
C GLY A 77 4.85 -11.97 -9.08
N PHE A 78 3.84 -11.28 -8.56
CA PHE A 78 2.60 -11.00 -9.31
C PHE A 78 2.86 -10.29 -10.64
N LEU A 79 3.70 -9.24 -10.65
CA LEU A 79 4.04 -8.52 -11.87
C LEU A 79 4.81 -9.41 -12.87
N ALA A 80 5.76 -10.22 -12.38
CA ALA A 80 6.52 -11.14 -13.20
C ALA A 80 5.60 -12.17 -13.89
N LEU A 81 4.69 -12.79 -13.13
CA LEU A 81 3.71 -13.74 -13.67
C LEU A 81 2.76 -13.07 -14.67
N THR A 82 2.25 -11.88 -14.34
CA THR A 82 1.37 -11.13 -15.23
C THR A 82 2.05 -10.79 -16.57
N ALA A 83 3.33 -10.45 -16.54
CA ALA A 83 4.12 -10.16 -17.74
C ALA A 83 4.45 -11.43 -18.55
N TRP A 84 4.65 -12.56 -17.88
CA TRP A 84 5.06 -13.82 -18.49
C TRP A 84 3.89 -14.68 -18.99
N PHE A 85 2.71 -14.56 -18.39
CA PHE A 85 1.56 -15.41 -18.74
C PHE A 85 1.14 -15.38 -20.22
N PRO A 86 1.09 -14.23 -20.92
CA PRO A 86 0.70 -14.21 -22.32
C PRO A 86 1.58 -15.11 -23.20
N THR A 87 2.90 -15.14 -22.95
CA THR A 87 3.82 -16.02 -23.69
C THR A 87 3.69 -17.47 -23.22
N TYR A 88 3.58 -17.72 -21.91
CA TYR A 88 3.36 -19.07 -21.38
C TYR A 88 2.14 -19.76 -21.98
N TRP A 89 1.00 -19.07 -22.08
CA TRP A 89 -0.21 -19.62 -22.68
C TRP A 89 -0.06 -19.90 -24.18
N GLY A 90 0.68 -19.05 -24.90
CA GLY A 90 0.99 -19.25 -26.31
C GLY A 90 1.91 -20.44 -26.53
N ASP A 91 3.04 -20.49 -25.82
CA ASP A 91 4.10 -21.47 -26.04
C ASP A 91 3.74 -22.88 -25.55
N MET A 92 3.06 -22.99 -24.40
CA MET A 92 2.75 -24.29 -23.79
C MET A 92 1.40 -24.86 -24.24
N PHE A 93 0.42 -24.00 -24.53
CA PHE A 93 -0.95 -24.42 -24.85
C PHE A 93 -1.39 -24.04 -26.28
N GLY A 94 -0.56 -23.32 -27.04
CA GLY A 94 -0.88 -22.92 -28.41
C GLY A 94 -1.99 -21.86 -28.49
N PHE A 95 -2.28 -21.15 -27.41
CA PHE A 95 -3.39 -20.19 -27.38
C PHE A 95 -3.07 -18.93 -28.19
N GLY A 96 -4.06 -18.47 -28.96
CA GLY A 96 -3.98 -17.19 -29.66
C GLY A 96 -3.94 -15.99 -28.70
N LEU A 97 -3.43 -14.86 -29.19
CA LEU A 97 -3.19 -13.64 -28.40
C LEU A 97 -4.43 -13.17 -27.60
N ALA A 98 -5.62 -13.27 -28.19
CA ALA A 98 -6.86 -12.87 -27.54
C ALA A 98 -7.17 -13.73 -26.30
N MET A 99 -7.03 -15.06 -26.41
CA MET A 99 -7.29 -15.97 -25.28
C MET A 99 -6.21 -15.84 -24.20
N ALA A 100 -4.94 -15.81 -24.60
CA ALA A 100 -3.82 -15.64 -23.68
C ALA A 100 -3.91 -14.32 -22.88
N GLY A 101 -4.26 -13.23 -23.56
CA GLY A 101 -4.52 -11.92 -22.93
C GLY A 101 -5.71 -11.95 -21.99
N THR A 102 -6.81 -12.62 -22.38
CA THR A 102 -8.01 -12.76 -21.54
C THR A 102 -7.73 -13.51 -20.24
N LEU A 103 -7.01 -14.65 -20.31
CA LEU A 103 -6.62 -15.41 -19.12
C LEU A 103 -5.70 -14.61 -18.19
N THR A 104 -4.74 -13.88 -18.76
CA THR A 104 -3.84 -12.99 -18.01
C THR A 104 -4.60 -11.83 -17.33
N MET A 105 -5.58 -11.25 -18.01
CA MET A 105 -6.47 -10.24 -17.44
C MET A 105 -7.30 -10.82 -16.29
N ILE A 106 -7.89 -12.01 -16.46
CA ILE A 106 -8.66 -12.69 -15.41
C ILE A 106 -7.79 -12.91 -14.17
N TYR A 107 -6.56 -13.42 -14.34
CA TYR A 107 -5.60 -13.55 -13.25
C TYR A 107 -5.36 -12.23 -12.52
N SER A 108 -5.15 -11.14 -13.26
CA SER A 108 -4.91 -9.81 -12.70
C SER A 108 -6.11 -9.27 -11.92
N VAL A 109 -7.32 -9.44 -12.46
CA VAL A 109 -8.58 -9.02 -11.82
C VAL A 109 -8.85 -9.82 -10.55
N LEU A 110 -8.71 -11.15 -10.60
CA LEU A 110 -8.88 -12.01 -9.42
C LEU A 110 -7.88 -11.64 -8.33
N THR A 111 -6.62 -11.38 -8.69
CA THR A 111 -5.60 -10.92 -7.73
C THR A 111 -5.99 -9.58 -7.11
N ALA A 112 -6.51 -8.63 -7.90
CA ALA A 112 -6.98 -7.35 -7.38
C ALA A 112 -8.17 -7.50 -6.42
N LEU A 113 -9.13 -8.37 -6.77
CA LEU A 113 -10.29 -8.66 -5.92
C LEU A 113 -9.88 -9.32 -4.60
N ALA A 114 -8.91 -10.23 -4.62
CA ALA A 114 -8.39 -10.89 -3.42
C ALA A 114 -7.76 -9.92 -2.41
N ARG A 115 -7.33 -8.73 -2.84
CA ARG A 115 -6.79 -7.70 -1.92
C ARG A 115 -7.83 -7.15 -0.95
N VAL A 116 -9.10 -7.09 -1.33
CA VAL A 116 -10.17 -6.57 -0.47
C VAL A 116 -10.37 -7.44 0.77
N PRO A 117 -10.66 -8.75 0.67
CA PRO A 117 -10.77 -9.61 1.85
C PRO A 117 -9.43 -9.75 2.58
N GLY A 118 -8.30 -9.72 1.87
CA GLY A 118 -6.96 -9.73 2.49
C GLY A 118 -6.73 -8.51 3.39
N GLY A 119 -7.14 -7.32 2.95
CA GLY A 119 -7.08 -6.09 3.76
C GLY A 119 -8.01 -6.15 4.97
N ILE A 120 -9.25 -6.60 4.77
CA ILE A 120 -10.22 -6.77 5.88
C ILE A 120 -9.68 -7.76 6.92
N LEU A 121 -9.00 -8.83 6.48
CA LEU A 121 -8.37 -9.78 7.38
C LEU A 121 -7.20 -9.14 8.12
N SER A 122 -6.31 -8.41 7.43
CA SER A 122 -5.15 -7.76 8.08
C SER A 122 -5.55 -6.72 9.11
N ASP A 123 -6.64 -6.00 8.86
CA ASP A 123 -7.16 -5.01 9.80
C ASP A 123 -7.68 -5.67 11.09
N LYS A 124 -8.14 -6.93 11.01
CA LYS A 124 -8.65 -7.68 12.17
C LYS A 124 -7.56 -8.42 12.95
N VAL A 125 -6.63 -9.06 12.25
CA VAL A 125 -5.63 -9.96 12.88
C VAL A 125 -4.26 -9.30 13.07
N GLY A 126 -4.07 -8.10 12.54
CA GLY A 126 -2.81 -7.37 12.56
C GLY A 126 -1.91 -7.72 11.37
N GLY A 127 -1.08 -6.75 10.95
CA GLY A 127 -0.25 -6.87 9.75
C GLY A 127 0.81 -7.97 9.81
N GLU A 128 1.40 -8.23 10.98
CA GLU A 128 2.44 -9.26 11.15
C GLU A 128 1.86 -10.68 10.98
N LEU A 129 0.76 -10.98 11.66
CA LEU A 129 0.09 -12.28 11.54
C LEU A 129 -0.49 -12.47 10.13
N ALA A 130 -1.07 -11.43 9.54
CA ALA A 130 -1.56 -11.47 8.16
C ALA A 130 -0.44 -11.78 7.16
N LEU A 131 0.75 -11.20 7.33
CA LEU A 131 1.92 -11.52 6.50
C LEU A 131 2.35 -12.97 6.65
N VAL A 132 2.45 -13.48 7.88
CA VAL A 132 2.84 -14.88 8.14
C VAL A 132 1.84 -15.85 7.49
N LEU A 133 0.54 -15.59 7.64
CA LEU A 133 -0.51 -16.42 7.04
C LEU A 133 -0.44 -16.41 5.51
N ALA A 134 -0.29 -15.22 4.91
CA ALA A 134 -0.23 -15.08 3.46
C ALA A 134 0.98 -15.81 2.86
N PHE A 135 2.16 -15.68 3.45
CA PHE A 135 3.35 -16.36 2.96
C PHE A 135 3.34 -17.86 3.26
N SER A 136 2.80 -18.30 4.39
CA SER A 136 2.64 -19.73 4.70
C SER A 136 1.73 -20.42 3.69
N MET A 137 0.67 -19.75 3.23
CA MET A 137 -0.23 -20.28 2.21
C MET A 137 0.47 -20.53 0.87
N VAL A 138 1.53 -19.79 0.53
CA VAL A 138 2.27 -19.97 -0.73
C VAL A 138 3.16 -21.23 -0.70
N PHE A 139 3.59 -21.67 0.50
CA PHE A 139 4.45 -22.84 0.66
C PHE A 139 3.69 -24.16 0.82
N LEU A 140 2.37 -24.11 1.03
CA LEU A 140 1.47 -25.27 1.11
C LEU A 140 0.90 -25.61 -0.27
#